data_AF-A0A0P1IU99-F1
#
_entry.id   AF-A0A0P1IU99-F1
#
_cell.length_a   1.000
_cell.length_b   1.000
_cell.length_c   1.000
_cell.angle_alpha   90.00
_cell.angle_beta   90.00
_cell.angle_gamma   90.00
#
_symmetry.space_group_name_H-M   'P 1'
#
loop_
_entity.id
_entity.type
_entity.pdbx_description
1 polymer ?
#
loop_
_entity_poly.entity_id
_entity_poly.type
_entity_poly.pdbx_seq_one_letter_code
_entity_poly.pdbx_strand_id
1 'polypeptide(L)'
;MKFDFSKPVLQKPRLPEPLKAMLRKFSTPTDSAPLAFLPDADLSEEDLIDRVKIPVNNATMRLKADNEVRENAQFLARQERWDSLSERIRMADQTRDTTLQGTPVVDLMLFGARADVVSAAEHALLHGRPAKGSNFFDGIEDFEMVLSENPDDYAIALIVAHMHIDIGWAWRGTVSEADLQDANREAFLAHFTRAGEILDGFCAHELGSPALTAARCALLPGTEHPGDRIADDFEDLIDLDPENPRHMRALGTYMLPQWYGDLPALDLQARRTAARTFDLWGAGAYTWVWFDAILADPNGLEHIDIDYFVDGVHDILERQPDQATANLLAAQIYCAWQAARQRYRDSGNGSAQLASLRAAFETVIHKSLREVHPLIWGHAEMGFDNGVRSVSLERLAQKGRAFAMNAVAQPFMKGLEQGLTIHFGPDGITEIQP
;
A
#
# COMPACT_ATOMS: atom_id res chain seq x y z
N MET A 1 -4.19 63.37 -21.53
CA MET A 1 -4.25 62.67 -20.23
C MET A 1 -3.74 61.26 -20.49
N LYS A 2 -2.53 60.92 -20.03
CA LYS A 2 -1.87 59.63 -20.27
C LYS A 2 -2.37 58.63 -19.23
N PHE A 3 -2.74 57.42 -19.66
CA PHE A 3 -3.06 56.30 -18.76
C PHE A 3 -1.75 55.63 -18.30
N ASP A 4 -1.61 55.50 -16.99
CA ASP A 4 -0.49 54.85 -16.31
C ASP A 4 -0.85 53.36 -16.09
N PHE A 5 -0.05 52.47 -16.68
CA PHE A 5 -0.12 51.03 -16.47
C PHE A 5 0.93 50.62 -15.44
N SER A 6 0.69 50.96 -14.18
CA SER A 6 1.46 50.43 -13.05
C SER A 6 0.80 49.13 -12.57
N LYS A 7 1.49 47.99 -12.78
CA LYS A 7 1.07 46.67 -12.29
C LYS A 7 0.88 46.70 -10.75
N PRO A 8 -0.16 46.06 -10.19
CA PRO A 8 -0.26 45.92 -8.74
C PRO A 8 0.83 44.93 -8.27
N VAL A 9 1.60 45.36 -7.26
CA VAL A 9 2.50 44.50 -6.50
C VAL A 9 1.63 43.51 -5.71
N LEU A 10 1.62 42.24 -6.11
CA LEU A 10 1.05 41.15 -5.31
C LEU A 10 1.84 41.06 -4.01
N GLN A 11 1.20 41.37 -2.88
CA GLN A 11 1.73 41.04 -1.56
C GLN A 11 1.79 39.52 -1.45
N LYS A 12 2.97 38.98 -1.11
CA LYS A 12 3.10 37.57 -0.68
C LYS A 12 2.06 37.28 0.42
N PRO A 13 1.29 36.19 0.33
CA PRO A 13 0.35 35.82 1.38
C PRO A 13 1.11 35.64 2.70
N ARG A 14 0.64 36.32 3.75
CA ARG A 14 1.20 36.17 5.10
C ARG A 14 0.58 34.93 5.73
N LEU A 15 1.43 34.00 6.16
CA LEU A 15 1.03 32.80 6.90
C LEU A 15 0.08 33.15 8.06
N PRO A 16 -1.01 32.39 8.27
CA PRO A 16 -1.84 32.47 9.46
C PRO A 16 -0.99 32.30 10.74
N GLU A 17 -1.25 33.12 11.77
CA GLU A 17 -0.55 33.10 13.07
C GLU A 17 -0.43 31.72 13.76
N PRO A 18 -1.35 30.74 13.61
CA PRO A 18 -1.21 29.41 14.22
C PRO A 18 0.09 28.67 13.84
N LEU A 19 0.58 28.85 12.61
CA LEU A 19 1.77 28.14 12.10
C LEU A 19 3.09 28.61 12.74
N LYS A 20 3.16 29.86 13.24
CA LYS A 20 4.35 30.38 13.93
C LYS A 20 4.52 29.78 15.33
N ALA A 21 3.43 29.35 15.96
CA ALA A 21 3.45 28.76 17.30
C ALA A 21 3.91 27.30 17.31
N MET A 22 3.66 26.56 16.22
CA MET A 22 3.98 25.13 16.07
C MET A 22 5.50 24.84 16.00
N LEU A 23 6.30 25.76 15.44
CA LEU A 23 7.77 25.64 15.32
C LEU A 23 8.52 25.53 16.67
N ARG A 24 7.84 25.67 17.81
CA ARG A 24 8.46 25.61 19.15
C ARG A 24 8.25 24.29 19.89
N LYS A 25 7.42 23.37 19.41
CA LYS A 25 7.02 22.19 20.20
C LYS A 25 6.75 20.95 19.34
N PHE A 26 7.77 20.17 19.01
CA PHE A 26 7.57 18.78 18.57
C PHE A 26 8.55 17.85 19.29
N SER A 27 7.96 16.93 20.06
CA SER A 27 8.62 15.80 20.71
C SER A 27 8.63 14.60 19.77
N THR A 28 9.66 13.77 19.91
CA THR A 28 9.95 12.56 19.12
C THR A 28 8.82 11.51 19.15
N PRO A 29 8.57 10.78 18.04
CA PRO A 29 7.68 9.63 18.04
C PRO A 29 8.31 8.44 18.78
N THR A 30 7.48 7.70 19.52
CA THR A 30 7.85 6.46 20.21
C THR A 30 7.50 5.26 19.33
N ASP A 31 8.45 4.34 19.18
CA ASP A 31 8.29 3.02 18.54
C ASP A 31 7.21 2.20 19.25
N SER A 32 6.15 1.81 18.53
CA SER A 32 5.25 0.73 18.96
C SER A 32 5.23 -0.39 17.91
N ALA A 33 6.08 -1.39 18.20
CA ALA A 33 6.06 -2.81 17.85
C ALA A 33 6.12 -3.27 16.37
N PRO A 34 7.23 -3.88 15.92
CA PRO A 34 7.18 -4.83 14.82
C PRO A 34 6.52 -6.14 15.28
N LEU A 35 5.75 -6.76 14.39
CA LEU A 35 5.34 -8.16 14.46
C LEU A 35 6.58 -9.06 14.33
N ALA A 36 7.40 -9.16 15.38
CA ALA A 36 8.57 -10.01 15.42
C ALA A 36 8.15 -11.49 15.51
N PHE A 37 7.95 -12.13 14.37
CA PHE A 37 7.44 -13.50 14.26
C PHE A 37 8.52 -14.60 14.20
N LEU A 38 9.78 -14.29 14.46
CA LEU A 38 10.83 -15.32 14.44
C LEU A 38 11.17 -15.76 15.87
N PRO A 39 10.84 -16.99 16.29
CA PRO A 39 11.63 -17.65 17.32
C PRO A 39 13.06 -17.81 16.82
N ASP A 40 14.06 -17.67 17.71
CA ASP A 40 15.44 -18.01 17.41
C ASP A 40 15.48 -19.49 16.97
N ALA A 41 15.92 -19.74 15.73
CA ALA A 41 16.10 -21.09 15.22
C ALA A 41 17.26 -21.77 15.97
N ASP A 42 17.03 -22.95 16.53
CA ASP A 42 18.11 -23.78 17.07
C ASP A 42 19.05 -24.18 15.91
N LEU A 43 20.35 -24.37 16.19
CA LEU A 43 21.36 -24.73 15.17
C LEU A 43 21.00 -25.98 14.35
N SER A 44 20.16 -26.87 14.89
CA SER A 44 19.64 -28.04 14.15
C SER A 44 18.60 -27.70 13.09
N GLU A 45 17.92 -26.56 13.21
CA GLU A 45 16.86 -26.12 12.29
C GLU A 45 17.45 -25.39 11.07
N GLU A 46 18.55 -24.62 11.25
CA GLU A 46 19.31 -24.02 10.14
C GLU A 46 19.83 -25.09 9.16
N ASP A 47 20.40 -26.18 9.68
CA ASP A 47 20.88 -27.31 8.88
C ASP A 47 19.74 -27.97 8.06
N LEU A 48 18.51 -27.97 8.56
CA LEU A 48 17.34 -28.52 7.86
C LEU A 48 16.86 -27.56 6.77
N ILE A 49 16.79 -26.26 7.06
CA ILE A 49 16.39 -25.22 6.11
C ILE A 49 17.36 -25.16 4.93
N ASP A 50 18.65 -25.35 5.18
CA ASP A 50 19.68 -25.38 4.13
C ASP A 50 19.45 -26.50 3.11
N ARG A 51 18.63 -27.50 3.41
CA ARG A 51 18.28 -28.61 2.51
C ARG A 51 17.06 -28.32 1.64
N VAL A 52 16.46 -27.14 1.80
CA VAL A 52 15.48 -26.58 0.87
C VAL A 52 16.22 -25.75 -0.17
N LYS A 53 16.27 -26.27 -1.40
CA LYS A 53 16.93 -25.65 -2.55
C LYS A 53 15.88 -25.01 -3.46
N ILE A 54 15.58 -23.73 -3.20
CA ILE A 54 14.68 -22.91 -4.01
C ILE A 54 15.43 -21.73 -4.63
N PRO A 55 15.24 -21.43 -5.92
CA PRO A 55 15.77 -20.22 -6.53
C PRO A 55 15.33 -18.97 -5.76
N VAL A 56 16.26 -18.04 -5.52
CA VAL A 56 15.97 -16.77 -4.87
C VAL A 56 16.07 -15.66 -5.91
N ASN A 57 14.94 -15.07 -6.21
CA ASN A 57 14.84 -13.96 -7.13
C ASN A 57 15.02 -12.64 -6.37
N ASN A 58 16.26 -12.17 -6.33
CA ASN A 58 16.59 -10.85 -5.78
C ASN A 58 16.25 -9.71 -6.75
N ALA A 59 15.39 -9.92 -7.77
CA ALA A 59 15.22 -9.05 -8.93
C ALA A 59 15.06 -7.58 -8.57
N THR A 60 16.22 -6.94 -8.53
CA THR A 60 16.43 -5.50 -8.49
C THR A 60 15.89 -4.87 -9.78
N MET A 61 15.77 -5.64 -10.86
CA MET A 61 15.28 -5.17 -12.16
C MET A 61 13.82 -4.70 -12.12
N ARG A 62 12.96 -5.39 -11.38
CA ARG A 62 11.55 -4.99 -11.24
C ARG A 62 11.43 -3.70 -10.42
N LEU A 63 12.16 -3.61 -9.31
CA LEU A 63 12.26 -2.39 -8.51
C LEU A 63 12.89 -1.23 -9.28
N LYS A 64 13.91 -1.52 -10.12
CA LYS A 64 14.54 -0.53 -10.99
C LYS A 64 13.51 0.07 -11.93
N ALA A 65 12.63 -0.74 -12.54
CA ALA A 65 11.57 -0.21 -13.41
C ALA A 65 10.63 0.74 -12.65
N ASP A 66 10.14 0.35 -11.46
CA ASP A 66 9.27 1.23 -10.65
C ASP A 66 9.98 2.53 -10.24
N ASN A 67 11.26 2.43 -9.85
CA ASN A 67 12.09 3.60 -9.50
C ASN A 67 12.39 4.48 -10.72
N GLU A 68 12.65 3.91 -11.89
CA GLU A 68 12.89 4.63 -13.13
C GLU A 68 11.67 5.47 -13.52
N VAL A 69 10.45 4.94 -13.36
CA VAL A 69 9.21 5.70 -13.60
C VAL A 69 9.11 6.89 -12.64
N ARG A 70 9.34 6.66 -11.33
CA ARG A 70 9.30 7.72 -10.31
C ARG A 70 10.36 8.79 -10.55
N GLU A 71 11.61 8.38 -10.79
CA GLU A 71 12.74 9.29 -11.05
C GLU A 71 12.52 10.09 -12.33
N ASN A 72 11.92 9.47 -13.36
CA ASN A 72 11.59 10.17 -14.59
C ASN A 72 10.50 11.24 -14.38
N ALA A 73 9.45 10.93 -13.63
CA ALA A 73 8.41 11.89 -13.29
C ALA A 73 8.95 13.04 -12.43
N GLN A 74 9.78 12.73 -11.42
CA GLN A 74 10.48 13.72 -10.61
C GLN A 74 11.39 14.62 -11.47
N PHE A 75 12.13 14.02 -12.41
CA PHE A 75 12.96 14.77 -13.34
C PHE A 75 12.14 15.73 -14.22
N LEU A 76 11.01 15.29 -14.76
CA LEU A 76 10.13 16.15 -15.55
C LEU A 76 9.57 17.33 -14.72
N ALA A 77 9.11 17.06 -13.50
CA ALA A 77 8.63 18.10 -12.58
C ALA A 77 9.72 19.13 -12.26
N ARG A 78 10.95 18.68 -11.95
CA ARG A 78 12.12 19.55 -11.69
C ARG A 78 12.53 20.42 -12.88
N GLN A 79 12.12 20.06 -14.09
CA GLN A 79 12.42 20.82 -15.31
C GLN A 79 11.20 21.60 -15.81
N GLU A 80 10.16 21.72 -14.98
CA GLU A 80 8.88 22.38 -15.32
C GLU A 80 8.26 21.86 -16.62
N ARG A 81 8.52 20.58 -16.95
CA ARG A 81 7.98 19.92 -18.15
C ARG A 81 6.57 19.40 -17.91
N TRP A 82 5.69 20.27 -17.42
CA TRP A 82 4.34 19.92 -16.98
C TRP A 82 3.49 19.35 -18.10
N ASP A 83 3.51 19.92 -19.30
CA ASP A 83 2.78 19.39 -20.47
C ASP A 83 3.15 17.93 -20.79
N SER A 84 4.46 17.62 -20.78
CA SER A 84 4.95 16.27 -21.07
C SER A 84 4.64 15.27 -19.96
N LEU A 85 4.65 15.74 -18.70
CA LEU A 85 4.34 14.90 -17.55
C LEU A 85 2.84 14.60 -17.49
N SER A 86 2.00 15.62 -17.68
CA SER A 86 0.55 15.49 -17.62
C SER A 86 0.01 14.61 -18.74
N GLU A 87 0.54 14.74 -19.97
CA GLU A 87 0.22 13.85 -21.09
C GLU A 87 0.52 12.38 -20.76
N ARG A 88 1.68 12.10 -20.15
CA ARG A 88 2.07 10.73 -19.77
C ARG A 88 1.19 10.16 -18.67
N ILE A 89 0.83 10.97 -17.68
CA ILE A 89 -0.08 10.57 -16.59
C ILE A 89 -1.45 10.23 -17.16
N ARG A 90 -2.03 11.11 -17.99
CA ARG A 90 -3.33 10.84 -18.63
C ARG A 90 -3.28 9.59 -19.49
N MET A 91 -2.22 9.41 -20.28
CA MET A 91 -2.07 8.21 -21.11
C MET A 91 -2.05 6.95 -20.23
N ALA A 92 -1.21 6.90 -19.21
CA ALA A 92 -1.09 5.75 -18.31
C ALA A 92 -2.39 5.45 -17.53
N ASP A 93 -3.11 6.49 -17.11
CA ASP A 93 -4.41 6.39 -16.43
C ASP A 93 -5.48 5.80 -17.37
N GLN A 94 -5.57 6.30 -18.60
CA GLN A 94 -6.54 5.82 -19.61
C GLN A 94 -6.26 4.39 -20.08
N THR A 95 -4.98 4.02 -20.22
CA THR A 95 -4.58 2.67 -20.64
C THR A 95 -4.48 1.69 -19.48
N ARG A 96 -4.62 2.16 -18.23
CA ARG A 96 -4.46 1.37 -17.00
C ARG A 96 -3.09 0.68 -16.95
N ASP A 97 -2.06 1.39 -17.38
CA ASP A 97 -0.71 0.83 -17.50
C ASP A 97 -0.17 0.40 -16.12
N THR A 98 0.42 -0.80 -16.08
CA THR A 98 1.09 -1.33 -14.89
C THR A 98 2.53 -1.73 -15.20
N THR A 99 3.39 -1.67 -14.19
CA THR A 99 4.75 -2.23 -14.30
C THR A 99 4.71 -3.76 -14.27
N LEU A 100 5.85 -4.41 -14.50
CA LEU A 100 5.96 -5.87 -14.38
C LEU A 100 5.64 -6.41 -12.97
N GLN A 101 5.52 -5.53 -11.96
CA GLN A 101 5.07 -5.89 -10.60
C GLN A 101 3.56 -5.68 -10.41
N GLY A 102 2.84 -5.31 -11.47
CA GLY A 102 1.44 -4.93 -11.39
C GLY A 102 1.21 -3.58 -10.70
N THR A 103 2.25 -2.77 -10.46
CA THR A 103 2.09 -1.43 -9.86
C THR A 103 1.57 -0.46 -10.92
N PRO A 104 0.47 0.28 -10.69
CA PRO A 104 -0.01 1.28 -11.64
C PRO A 104 1.05 2.33 -11.94
N VAL A 105 1.31 2.56 -13.22
CA VAL A 105 2.31 3.54 -13.69
C VAL A 105 1.89 4.95 -13.31
N VAL A 106 0.59 5.24 -13.32
CA VAL A 106 0.03 6.52 -12.88
C VAL A 106 0.41 6.84 -11.43
N ASP A 107 0.27 5.89 -10.50
CA ASP A 107 0.63 6.08 -9.08
C ASP A 107 2.12 6.42 -8.92
N LEU A 108 2.98 5.71 -9.66
CA LEU A 108 4.44 5.94 -9.64
C LEU A 108 4.80 7.32 -10.19
N MET A 109 4.15 7.75 -11.28
CA MET A 109 4.37 9.08 -11.85
C MET A 109 3.89 10.18 -10.91
N LEU A 110 2.67 10.06 -10.38
CA LEU A 110 2.12 11.00 -9.40
C LEU A 110 3.02 11.09 -8.16
N PHE A 111 3.53 9.96 -7.67
CA PHE A 111 4.44 9.92 -6.52
C PHE A 111 5.76 10.62 -6.85
N GLY A 112 6.37 10.30 -7.98
CA GLY A 112 7.63 10.90 -8.41
C GLY A 112 7.53 12.42 -8.59
N ALA A 113 6.44 12.89 -9.21
CA ALA A 113 6.22 14.29 -9.52
C ALA A 113 6.23 15.21 -8.28
N ARG A 114 5.64 14.76 -7.16
CA ARG A 114 5.51 15.54 -5.92
C ARG A 114 6.57 15.24 -4.86
N ALA A 115 7.47 14.30 -5.12
CA ALA A 115 8.37 13.72 -4.11
C ALA A 115 9.23 14.77 -3.38
N ASP A 116 9.72 15.80 -4.09
CA ASP A 116 10.61 16.81 -3.50
C ASP A 116 9.88 17.67 -2.46
N VAL A 117 8.68 18.16 -2.79
CA VAL A 117 7.89 19.03 -1.91
C VAL A 117 7.41 18.25 -0.68
N VAL A 118 6.90 17.04 -0.90
CA VAL A 118 6.42 16.17 0.19
C VAL A 118 7.58 15.80 1.12
N SER A 119 8.74 15.38 0.59
CA SER A 119 9.91 15.05 1.42
C SER A 119 10.41 16.25 2.22
N ALA A 120 10.36 17.45 1.65
CA ALA A 120 10.75 18.68 2.35
C ALA A 120 9.77 19.01 3.49
N ALA A 121 8.47 18.84 3.27
CA ALA A 121 7.45 19.03 4.30
C ALA A 121 7.60 18.02 5.44
N GLU A 122 7.71 16.72 5.12
CA GLU A 122 7.89 15.65 6.11
C GLU A 122 9.15 15.86 6.97
N HIS A 123 10.28 16.23 6.34
CA HIS A 123 11.49 16.57 7.07
C HIS A 123 11.26 17.74 8.04
N ALA A 124 10.56 18.79 7.58
CA ALA A 124 10.30 19.96 8.40
C ALA A 124 9.41 19.62 9.61
N LEU A 125 8.40 18.78 9.41
CA LEU A 125 7.48 18.33 10.45
C LEU A 125 8.17 17.40 11.45
N LEU A 126 8.96 16.43 10.97
CA LEU A 126 9.66 15.47 11.81
C LEU A 126 10.72 16.13 12.70
N HIS A 127 11.43 17.14 12.18
CA HIS A 127 12.53 17.78 12.91
C HIS A 127 12.15 19.13 13.55
N GLY A 128 10.90 19.57 13.40
CA GLY A 128 10.42 20.87 13.89
C GLY A 128 11.09 22.08 13.21
N ARG A 129 11.84 21.87 12.12
CA ARG A 129 12.51 22.90 11.34
C ARG A 129 12.77 22.40 9.91
N PRO A 130 12.69 23.28 8.90
CA PRO A 130 13.05 22.92 7.53
C PRO A 130 14.51 22.47 7.40
N ALA A 131 14.80 21.67 6.37
CA ALA A 131 16.17 21.34 5.99
C ALA A 131 16.94 22.62 5.61
N LYS A 132 18.27 22.58 5.71
CA LYS A 132 19.09 23.76 5.42
C LYS A 132 18.91 24.19 3.95
N GLY A 133 18.37 25.38 3.74
CA GLY A 133 18.13 25.94 2.41
C GLY A 133 16.82 25.50 1.75
N SER A 134 15.96 24.74 2.45
CA SER A 134 14.61 24.45 1.97
C SER A 134 13.58 25.37 2.61
N ASN A 135 12.61 25.81 1.81
CA ASN A 135 11.36 26.37 2.29
C ASN A 135 10.23 25.58 1.63
N PHE A 136 9.67 24.60 2.35
CA PHE A 136 8.67 23.72 1.76
C PHE A 136 7.37 24.46 1.41
N PHE A 137 7.08 25.60 2.06
CA PHE A 137 5.93 26.43 1.71
C PHE A 137 6.07 27.04 0.31
N ASP A 138 7.28 27.45 -0.10
CA ASP A 138 7.52 27.94 -1.46
C ASP A 138 7.21 26.83 -2.48
N GLY A 139 7.56 25.57 -2.18
CA GLY A 139 7.22 24.42 -3.04
C GLY A 139 5.72 24.14 -3.16
N ILE A 140 4.94 24.35 -2.09
CA ILE A 140 3.47 24.26 -2.15
C ILE A 140 2.91 25.40 -3.01
N GLU A 141 3.39 26.63 -2.80
CA GLU A 141 2.98 27.81 -3.59
C GLU A 141 3.29 27.63 -5.08
N ASP A 142 4.44 27.05 -5.42
CA ASP A 142 4.83 26.76 -6.81
C ASP A 142 3.88 25.74 -7.46
N PHE A 143 3.50 24.67 -6.75
CA PHE A 143 2.55 23.67 -7.27
C PHE A 143 1.13 24.25 -7.44
N GLU A 144 0.69 25.10 -6.51
CA GLU A 144 -0.58 25.83 -6.64
C GLU A 144 -0.56 26.82 -7.81
N MET A 145 0.59 27.44 -8.10
CA MET A 145 0.76 28.26 -9.30
C MET A 145 0.61 27.42 -10.57
N VAL A 146 1.30 26.27 -10.65
CA VAL A 146 1.20 25.34 -11.79
C VAL A 146 -0.24 24.89 -12.01
N LEU A 147 -0.98 24.59 -10.93
CA LEU A 147 -2.41 24.27 -11.01
C LEU A 147 -3.21 25.44 -11.60
N SER A 148 -2.95 26.67 -11.12
CA SER A 148 -3.67 27.86 -11.59
C SER A 148 -3.40 28.19 -13.07
N GLU A 149 -2.22 27.83 -13.57
CA GLU A 149 -1.84 27.96 -14.98
C GLU A 149 -2.45 26.86 -15.86
N ASN A 150 -2.87 25.73 -15.26
CA ASN A 150 -3.41 24.56 -15.95
C ASN A 150 -4.74 24.07 -15.33
N PRO A 151 -5.79 24.92 -15.26
CA PRO A 151 -6.99 24.63 -14.49
C PRO A 151 -7.81 23.44 -15.02
N ASP A 152 -7.72 23.12 -16.30
CA ASP A 152 -8.48 22.05 -16.95
C ASP A 152 -7.69 20.73 -17.06
N ASP A 153 -6.45 20.68 -16.55
CA ASP A 153 -5.60 19.49 -16.63
C ASP A 153 -5.74 18.61 -15.39
N TYR A 154 -6.57 17.57 -15.49
CA TYR A 154 -6.83 16.67 -14.36
C TYR A 154 -5.59 15.91 -13.87
N ALA A 155 -4.56 15.71 -14.71
CA ALA A 155 -3.33 15.07 -14.28
C ALA A 155 -2.48 16.01 -13.41
N ILE A 156 -2.46 17.30 -13.71
CA ILE A 156 -1.84 18.31 -12.84
C ILE A 156 -2.63 18.44 -11.53
N ALA A 157 -3.97 18.47 -11.63
CA ALA A 157 -4.84 18.47 -10.46
C ALA A 157 -4.56 17.26 -9.54
N LEU A 158 -4.40 16.06 -10.10
CA LEU A 158 -4.01 14.86 -9.34
C LEU A 158 -2.67 15.02 -8.63
N ILE A 159 -1.63 15.53 -9.31
CA ILE A 159 -0.31 15.75 -8.70
C ILE A 159 -0.44 16.65 -7.46
N VAL A 160 -1.15 17.77 -7.60
CA VAL A 160 -1.29 18.79 -6.55
C VAL A 160 -2.20 18.30 -5.43
N ALA A 161 -3.33 17.65 -5.76
CA ALA A 161 -4.22 17.05 -4.76
C ALA A 161 -3.48 15.98 -3.93
N HIS A 162 -2.71 15.09 -4.57
CA HIS A 162 -1.92 14.10 -3.84
C HIS A 162 -0.79 14.72 -3.00
N MET A 163 -0.20 15.83 -3.43
CA MET A 163 0.74 16.59 -2.60
C MET A 163 0.04 17.06 -1.31
N HIS A 164 -1.16 17.62 -1.42
CA HIS A 164 -1.93 18.02 -0.24
C HIS A 164 -2.31 16.83 0.64
N ILE A 165 -2.78 15.71 0.07
CA ILE A 165 -3.11 14.50 0.83
C ILE A 165 -1.90 13.99 1.63
N ASP A 166 -0.73 13.88 0.99
CA ASP A 166 0.49 13.38 1.63
C ASP A 166 0.96 14.32 2.76
N ILE A 167 0.94 15.64 2.53
CA ILE A 167 1.32 16.62 3.56
C ILE A 167 0.30 16.63 4.71
N GLY A 168 -0.99 16.48 4.40
CA GLY A 168 -2.04 16.32 5.41
C GLY A 168 -1.74 15.13 6.32
N TRP A 169 -1.44 13.96 5.73
CA TRP A 169 -1.02 12.78 6.49
C TRP A 169 0.23 13.01 7.33
N ALA A 170 1.22 13.75 6.80
CA ALA A 170 2.43 14.09 7.56
C ALA A 170 2.11 14.96 8.80
N TRP A 171 1.13 15.85 8.72
CA TRP A 171 0.64 16.62 9.88
C TRP A 171 -0.09 15.76 10.91
N ARG A 172 -0.96 14.85 10.46
CA ARG A 172 -1.70 13.92 11.33
C ARG A 172 -0.74 12.99 12.07
N GLY A 173 0.28 12.47 11.37
CA GLY A 173 1.24 11.52 11.90
C GLY A 173 0.61 10.17 12.27
N THR A 174 1.24 9.46 13.21
CA THR A 174 0.85 8.10 13.63
C THR A 174 0.27 8.05 15.05
N VAL A 175 0.06 9.20 15.70
CA VAL A 175 -0.47 9.27 17.06
C VAL A 175 -1.94 8.88 17.11
N SER A 176 -2.40 8.43 18.28
CA SER A 176 -3.81 8.14 18.50
C SER A 176 -4.66 9.41 18.34
N GLU A 177 -5.95 9.25 18.05
CA GLU A 177 -6.83 10.40 17.90
C GLU A 177 -6.93 11.25 19.19
N ALA A 178 -6.83 10.60 20.36
CA ALA A 178 -6.85 11.27 21.66
C ALA A 178 -5.59 12.11 21.92
N ASP A 179 -4.47 11.75 21.30
CA ASP A 179 -3.17 12.41 21.48
C ASP A 179 -2.85 13.42 20.36
N LEU A 180 -3.70 13.51 19.34
CA LEU A 180 -3.51 14.41 18.20
C LEU A 180 -3.76 15.87 18.62
N GLN A 181 -2.74 16.72 18.46
CA GLN A 181 -2.85 18.15 18.74
C GLN A 181 -3.84 18.84 17.79
N ASP A 182 -4.64 19.76 18.33
CA ASP A 182 -5.65 20.51 17.55
C ASP A 182 -5.06 21.18 16.31
N ALA A 183 -3.90 21.83 16.44
CA ALA A 183 -3.25 22.50 15.31
C ALA A 183 -2.79 21.51 14.21
N ASN A 184 -2.39 20.30 14.57
CA ASN A 184 -2.06 19.25 13.60
C ASN A 184 -3.34 18.71 12.92
N ARG A 185 -4.43 18.57 13.67
CA ARG A 185 -5.75 18.19 13.13
C ARG A 185 -6.28 19.24 12.17
N GLU A 186 -6.21 20.52 12.52
CA GLU A 186 -6.60 21.64 11.66
C GLU A 186 -5.77 21.67 10.37
N ALA A 187 -4.44 21.46 10.47
CA ALA A 187 -3.57 21.40 9.29
C ALA A 187 -3.91 20.20 8.38
N PHE A 188 -4.12 19.01 8.97
CA PHE A 188 -4.58 17.83 8.24
C PHE A 188 -5.88 18.12 7.46
N LEU A 189 -6.91 18.65 8.14
CA LEU A 189 -8.20 18.96 7.53
C LEU A 189 -8.09 20.06 6.46
N ALA A 190 -7.25 21.08 6.66
CA ALA A 190 -7.04 22.14 5.67
C ALA A 190 -6.44 21.59 4.37
N HIS A 191 -5.45 20.69 4.46
CA HIS A 191 -4.87 20.05 3.29
C HIS A 191 -5.87 19.12 2.59
N PHE A 192 -6.63 18.32 3.33
CA PHE A 192 -7.66 17.44 2.76
C PHE A 192 -8.79 18.23 2.10
N THR A 193 -9.24 19.32 2.73
CA THR A 193 -10.25 20.22 2.16
C THR A 193 -9.74 20.80 0.84
N ARG A 194 -8.50 21.30 0.81
CA ARG A 194 -7.91 21.85 -0.41
C ARG A 194 -7.78 20.81 -1.52
N ALA A 195 -7.35 19.60 -1.20
CA ALA A 195 -7.32 18.50 -2.17
C ALA A 195 -8.73 18.17 -2.71
N GLY A 196 -9.75 18.17 -1.86
CA GLY A 196 -11.16 18.03 -2.27
C GLY A 196 -11.59 19.10 -3.25
N GLU A 197 -11.35 20.38 -2.94
CA GLU A 197 -11.68 21.51 -3.82
C GLU A 197 -11.02 21.39 -5.21
N ILE A 198 -9.78 20.89 -5.26
CA ILE A 198 -9.07 20.66 -6.52
C ILE A 198 -9.76 19.55 -7.32
N LEU A 199 -10.07 18.42 -6.68
CA LEU A 199 -10.71 17.28 -7.35
C LEU A 199 -12.14 17.56 -7.78
N ASP A 200 -12.88 18.43 -7.07
CA ASP A 200 -14.25 18.84 -7.40
C ASP A 200 -14.38 19.58 -8.72
N GLY A 201 -13.28 20.07 -9.30
CA GLY A 201 -13.24 20.56 -10.67
C GLY A 201 -13.42 19.48 -11.75
N PHE A 202 -13.35 18.20 -11.39
CA PHE A 202 -13.29 17.10 -12.34
C PHE A 202 -14.30 15.99 -12.07
N CYS A 203 -14.95 15.52 -13.13
CA CYS A 203 -15.82 14.35 -13.12
C CYS A 203 -15.02 13.11 -13.52
N ALA A 204 -14.72 12.23 -12.56
CA ALA A 204 -13.90 11.04 -12.80
C ALA A 204 -14.56 10.07 -13.80
N HIS A 205 -15.89 9.93 -13.77
CA HIS A 205 -16.63 9.06 -14.67
C HIS A 205 -16.64 9.57 -16.11
N GLU A 206 -16.88 10.87 -16.32
CA GLU A 206 -16.83 11.47 -17.67
C GLU A 206 -15.43 11.40 -18.27
N LEU A 207 -14.40 11.52 -17.43
CA LEU A 207 -13.00 11.39 -17.82
C LEU A 207 -12.55 9.93 -17.92
N GLY A 208 -13.34 8.97 -17.44
CA GLY A 208 -12.94 7.56 -17.36
C GLY A 208 -11.63 7.34 -16.59
N SER A 209 -11.43 8.08 -15.49
CA SER A 209 -10.16 8.11 -14.74
C SER A 209 -10.24 7.38 -13.40
N PRO A 210 -9.71 6.14 -13.30
CA PRO A 210 -9.52 5.46 -12.03
C PRO A 210 -8.67 6.28 -11.05
N ALA A 211 -7.65 6.99 -11.53
CA ALA A 211 -6.78 7.78 -10.65
C ALA A 211 -7.55 8.90 -9.92
N LEU A 212 -8.50 9.59 -10.60
CA LEU A 212 -9.36 10.58 -9.94
C LEU A 212 -10.29 9.94 -8.90
N THR A 213 -10.92 8.80 -9.21
CA THR A 213 -11.78 8.11 -8.25
C THR A 213 -10.98 7.58 -7.06
N ALA A 214 -9.77 7.08 -7.28
CA ALA A 214 -8.85 6.64 -6.22
C ALA A 214 -8.41 7.81 -5.33
N ALA A 215 -8.10 8.97 -5.92
CA ALA A 215 -7.78 10.17 -5.16
C ALA A 215 -8.97 10.65 -4.30
N ARG A 216 -10.21 10.51 -4.79
CA ARG A 216 -11.41 10.79 -4.00
C ARG A 216 -11.59 9.82 -2.84
N CYS A 217 -11.35 8.52 -3.05
CA CYS A 217 -11.33 7.53 -1.96
C CYS A 217 -10.28 7.89 -0.90
N ALA A 218 -9.10 8.36 -1.32
CA ALA A 218 -8.04 8.78 -0.42
C ALA A 218 -8.40 10.03 0.43
N LEU A 219 -9.45 10.78 0.08
CA LEU A 219 -9.95 11.92 0.86
C LEU A 219 -10.92 11.54 1.98
N LEU A 220 -11.48 10.33 1.96
CA LEU A 220 -12.45 9.87 2.96
C LEU A 220 -12.02 10.17 4.41
N PRO A 221 -10.74 10.00 4.81
CA PRO A 221 -10.27 10.34 6.16
C PRO A 221 -10.48 11.79 6.60
N GLY A 222 -10.61 12.72 5.66
CA GLY A 222 -10.88 14.14 5.92
C GLY A 222 -12.35 14.54 5.75
N THR A 223 -13.25 13.60 5.46
CA THR A 223 -14.68 13.88 5.24
C THR A 223 -15.51 13.75 6.52
N GLU A 224 -16.68 14.39 6.53
CA GLU A 224 -17.69 14.13 7.55
C GLU A 224 -18.36 12.76 7.27
N HIS A 225 -18.40 11.89 8.28
CA HIS A 225 -19.04 10.56 8.22
C HIS A 225 -18.56 9.65 7.05
N PRO A 226 -17.25 9.33 6.95
CA PRO A 226 -16.71 8.51 5.87
C PRO A 226 -17.34 7.11 5.74
N GLY A 227 -17.83 6.54 6.86
CA GLY A 227 -18.52 5.25 6.89
C GLY A 227 -19.72 5.16 5.94
N ASP A 228 -20.41 6.28 5.71
CA ASP A 228 -21.59 6.33 4.85
C ASP A 228 -21.24 6.26 3.35
N ARG A 229 -19.96 6.49 3.00
CA ARG A 229 -19.51 6.64 1.60
C ARG A 229 -18.56 5.56 1.12
N ILE A 230 -17.80 4.93 2.01
CA ILE A 230 -16.70 4.01 1.64
C ILE A 230 -17.15 2.92 0.67
N ALA A 231 -18.27 2.26 0.96
CA ALA A 231 -18.73 1.16 0.12
C ALA A 231 -19.03 1.63 -1.31
N ASP A 232 -19.74 2.75 -1.45
CA ASP A 232 -20.17 3.28 -2.74
C ASP A 232 -18.98 3.88 -3.52
N ASP A 233 -18.13 4.68 -2.87
CA ASP A 233 -16.97 5.31 -3.49
C ASP A 233 -15.97 4.26 -4.02
N PHE A 234 -15.73 3.18 -3.26
CA PHE A 234 -14.87 2.08 -3.71
C PHE A 234 -15.55 1.15 -4.70
N GLU A 235 -16.88 1.00 -4.66
CA GLU A 235 -17.64 0.29 -5.69
C GLU A 235 -17.44 0.98 -7.05
N ASP A 236 -17.61 2.30 -7.11
CA ASP A 236 -17.36 3.08 -8.33
C ASP A 236 -15.90 2.94 -8.82
N LEU A 237 -14.93 2.94 -7.91
CA LEU A 237 -13.51 2.76 -8.25
C LEU A 237 -13.23 1.37 -8.83
N ILE A 238 -13.74 0.32 -8.17
CA ILE A 238 -13.54 -1.06 -8.59
C ILE A 238 -14.25 -1.30 -9.93
N ASP A 239 -15.44 -0.76 -10.14
CA ASP A 239 -16.15 -0.92 -11.41
C ASP A 239 -15.42 -0.20 -12.57
N LEU A 240 -14.68 0.86 -12.29
CA LEU A 240 -13.89 1.61 -13.28
C LEU A 240 -12.52 0.95 -13.60
N ASP A 241 -11.93 0.25 -12.63
CA ASP A 241 -10.64 -0.46 -12.74
C ASP A 241 -10.69 -1.85 -12.06
N PRO A 242 -11.50 -2.80 -12.60
CA PRO A 242 -11.82 -4.05 -11.91
C PRO A 242 -10.69 -5.08 -11.91
N GLU A 243 -9.68 -4.89 -12.77
CA GLU A 243 -8.49 -5.75 -12.85
C GLU A 243 -7.40 -5.36 -11.83
N ASN A 244 -7.60 -4.27 -11.08
CA ASN A 244 -6.62 -3.80 -10.10
C ASN A 244 -6.99 -4.25 -8.67
N PRO A 245 -6.34 -5.28 -8.13
CA PRO A 245 -6.69 -5.81 -6.81
C PRO A 245 -6.36 -4.85 -5.67
N ARG A 246 -5.56 -3.79 -5.91
CA ARG A 246 -5.23 -2.81 -4.87
C ARG A 246 -6.44 -2.04 -4.39
N HIS A 247 -7.41 -1.75 -5.26
CA HIS A 247 -8.64 -1.06 -4.87
C HIS A 247 -9.49 -1.92 -3.94
N MET A 248 -9.60 -3.22 -4.23
CA MET A 248 -10.29 -4.20 -3.38
C MET A 248 -9.62 -4.32 -2.01
N ARG A 249 -8.29 -4.40 -1.98
CA ARG A 249 -7.48 -4.42 -0.75
C ARG A 249 -7.66 -3.16 0.10
N ALA A 250 -7.69 -2.00 -0.54
CA ALA A 250 -7.90 -0.71 0.12
C ALA A 250 -9.31 -0.60 0.71
N LEU A 251 -10.35 -1.03 -0.02
CA LEU A 251 -11.72 -1.15 0.49
C LEU A 251 -11.75 -1.96 1.79
N GLY A 252 -11.11 -3.13 1.78
CA GLY A 252 -11.01 -4.00 2.95
C GLY A 252 -10.43 -3.31 4.18
N THR A 253 -9.34 -2.57 3.97
CA THR A 253 -8.67 -1.83 5.04
C THR A 253 -9.56 -0.71 5.60
N TYR A 254 -10.22 0.07 4.74
CA TYR A 254 -11.04 1.21 5.13
C TYR A 254 -12.32 0.80 5.86
N MET A 255 -12.82 -0.40 5.59
CA MET A 255 -14.01 -0.96 6.24
C MET A 255 -13.74 -1.62 7.60
N LEU A 256 -12.50 -1.70 8.06
CA LEU A 256 -12.20 -2.22 9.40
C LEU A 256 -12.77 -1.31 10.51
N PRO A 257 -13.10 -1.87 11.70
CA PRO A 257 -13.64 -1.11 12.84
C PRO A 257 -12.76 0.05 13.33
N GLN A 258 -11.45 -0.10 13.23
CA GLN A 258 -10.49 0.94 13.62
C GLN A 258 -10.43 2.12 12.66
N TRP A 259 -11.05 1.98 11.49
CA TRP A 259 -11.19 3.02 10.49
C TRP A 259 -12.64 3.52 10.51
N TYR A 260 -13.49 3.01 9.63
CA TYR A 260 -14.78 3.66 9.36
C TYR A 260 -15.94 2.68 9.17
N GLY A 261 -15.70 1.36 9.26
CA GLY A 261 -16.70 0.33 9.03
C GLY A 261 -16.86 -0.63 10.19
N ASP A 262 -17.40 -1.81 9.90
CA ASP A 262 -17.49 -2.93 10.83
C ASP A 262 -17.29 -4.28 10.08
N LEU A 263 -16.97 -5.34 10.82
CA LEU A 263 -16.64 -6.64 10.23
C LEU A 263 -17.82 -7.29 9.47
N PRO A 264 -19.08 -7.23 9.94
CA PRO A 264 -20.23 -7.69 9.15
C PRO A 264 -20.40 -6.93 7.82
N ALA A 265 -20.27 -5.61 7.82
CA ALA A 265 -20.36 -4.79 6.62
C ALA A 265 -19.21 -5.09 5.65
N LEU A 266 -17.99 -5.27 6.18
CA LEU A 266 -16.81 -5.69 5.41
C LEU A 266 -17.05 -7.04 4.70
N ASP A 267 -17.55 -8.07 5.41
CA ASP A 267 -17.84 -9.36 4.77
C ASP A 267 -18.91 -9.24 3.68
N LEU A 268 -19.97 -8.47 3.95
CA LEU A 268 -21.02 -8.22 2.97
C LEU A 268 -20.46 -7.56 1.70
N GLN A 269 -19.59 -6.56 1.85
CA GLN A 269 -18.98 -5.90 0.70
C GLN A 269 -17.95 -6.76 -0.01
N ALA A 270 -17.20 -7.60 0.70
CA ALA A 270 -16.32 -8.60 0.09
C ALA A 270 -17.12 -9.55 -0.83
N ARG A 271 -18.29 -10.02 -0.38
CA ARG A 271 -19.18 -10.89 -1.18
C ARG A 271 -19.80 -10.15 -2.37
N ARG A 272 -20.21 -8.89 -2.20
CA ARG A 272 -20.74 -8.06 -3.30
C ARG A 272 -19.69 -7.80 -4.36
N THR A 273 -18.47 -7.42 -3.96
CA THR A 273 -17.34 -7.21 -4.87
C THR A 273 -17.00 -8.50 -5.62
N ALA A 274 -16.99 -9.65 -4.95
CA ALA A 274 -16.79 -10.95 -5.61
C ALA A 274 -17.90 -11.28 -6.61
N ALA A 275 -19.16 -11.01 -6.28
CA ALA A 275 -20.27 -11.21 -7.21
C ALA A 275 -20.18 -10.28 -8.45
N ARG A 276 -19.86 -9.00 -8.25
CA ARG A 276 -19.72 -8.02 -9.34
C ARG A 276 -18.56 -8.35 -10.29
N THR A 277 -17.45 -8.83 -9.73
CA THR A 277 -16.22 -9.09 -10.49
C THR A 277 -15.97 -10.58 -10.74
N PHE A 278 -17.01 -11.42 -10.61
CA PHE A 278 -16.90 -12.87 -10.69
C PHE A 278 -16.30 -13.36 -12.01
N ASP A 279 -16.66 -12.74 -13.13
CA ASP A 279 -16.13 -13.11 -14.45
C ASP A 279 -14.61 -12.85 -14.56
N LEU A 280 -14.10 -11.87 -13.81
CA LEU A 280 -12.68 -11.53 -13.80
C LEU A 280 -11.92 -12.34 -12.76
N TRP A 281 -12.45 -12.46 -11.54
CA TRP A 281 -11.70 -12.98 -10.38
C TRP A 281 -12.25 -14.26 -9.78
N GLY A 282 -13.43 -14.74 -10.18
CA GLY A 282 -14.13 -15.81 -9.45
C GLY A 282 -14.35 -15.42 -7.98
N ALA A 283 -13.93 -16.27 -7.05
CA ALA A 283 -13.88 -15.95 -5.63
C ALA A 283 -12.72 -15.01 -5.23
N GLY A 284 -11.77 -14.75 -6.13
CA GLY A 284 -10.53 -14.00 -5.85
C GLY A 284 -10.74 -12.59 -5.30
N ALA A 285 -11.78 -11.89 -5.74
CA ALA A 285 -12.08 -10.55 -5.22
C ALA A 285 -12.51 -10.57 -3.74
N TYR A 286 -13.15 -11.65 -3.26
CA TYR A 286 -13.42 -11.83 -1.83
C TYR A 286 -12.11 -11.91 -1.05
N THR A 287 -11.15 -12.69 -1.55
CA THR A 287 -9.81 -12.81 -0.99
C THR A 287 -9.06 -11.48 -1.01
N TRP A 288 -9.15 -10.70 -2.09
CA TRP A 288 -8.50 -9.39 -2.17
C TRP A 288 -9.05 -8.38 -1.18
N VAL A 289 -10.37 -8.34 -0.98
CA VAL A 289 -10.97 -7.46 0.05
C VAL A 289 -10.51 -7.87 1.46
N TRP A 290 -10.49 -9.16 1.77
CA TRP A 290 -10.03 -9.61 3.09
C TRP A 290 -8.51 -9.61 3.28
N PHE A 291 -7.74 -9.42 2.20
CA PHE A 291 -6.32 -9.74 2.16
C PHE A 291 -5.52 -9.05 3.27
N ASP A 292 -5.59 -7.72 3.35
CA ASP A 292 -4.89 -6.96 4.40
C ASP A 292 -5.69 -6.91 5.71
N ALA A 293 -7.03 -6.93 5.60
CA ALA A 293 -7.94 -6.83 6.73
C ALA A 293 -7.77 -7.98 7.75
N ILE A 294 -7.51 -9.20 7.27
CA ILE A 294 -7.34 -10.39 8.11
C ILE A 294 -6.08 -10.32 9.01
N LEU A 295 -5.06 -9.57 8.58
CA LEU A 295 -3.85 -9.34 9.39
C LEU A 295 -4.01 -8.14 10.31
N ALA A 296 -4.75 -7.12 9.88
CA ALA A 296 -4.91 -5.87 10.60
C ALA A 296 -5.86 -5.99 11.81
N ASP A 297 -6.95 -6.75 11.70
CA ASP A 297 -7.88 -6.99 12.81
C ASP A 297 -7.90 -8.48 13.21
N PRO A 298 -7.40 -8.82 14.42
CA PRO A 298 -7.40 -10.19 14.92
C PRO A 298 -8.77 -10.88 14.98
N ASN A 299 -9.88 -10.13 14.97
CA ASN A 299 -11.24 -10.68 14.97
C ASN A 299 -11.78 -10.95 13.56
N GLY A 300 -11.07 -10.54 12.50
CA GLY A 300 -11.48 -10.76 11.11
C GLY A 300 -11.62 -12.24 10.76
N LEU A 301 -10.77 -13.10 11.33
CA LEU A 301 -10.81 -14.56 11.14
C LEU A 301 -12.10 -15.22 11.64
N GLU A 302 -12.83 -14.57 12.54
CA GLU A 302 -14.11 -15.08 13.07
C GLU A 302 -15.27 -14.73 12.14
N HIS A 303 -15.08 -13.78 11.22
CA HIS A 303 -16.11 -13.29 10.29
C HIS A 303 -15.93 -13.82 8.87
N ILE A 304 -14.69 -14.14 8.49
CA ILE A 304 -14.38 -14.64 7.16
C ILE A 304 -14.99 -16.02 6.89
N ASP A 305 -15.51 -16.18 5.69
CA ASP A 305 -15.82 -17.46 5.08
C ASP A 305 -14.52 -18.10 4.58
N ILE A 306 -13.90 -18.90 5.44
CA ILE A 306 -12.54 -19.39 5.20
C ILE A 306 -12.46 -20.28 3.95
N ASP A 307 -13.50 -21.06 3.65
CA ASP A 307 -13.53 -21.90 2.46
C ASP A 307 -13.59 -21.02 1.20
N TYR A 308 -14.45 -19.99 1.21
CA TYR A 308 -14.55 -19.05 0.09
C TYR A 308 -13.28 -18.21 -0.11
N PHE A 309 -12.59 -17.86 0.98
CA PHE A 309 -11.27 -17.21 0.92
C PHE A 309 -10.21 -18.12 0.27
N VAL A 310 -10.19 -19.42 0.62
CA VAL A 310 -9.25 -20.38 0.04
C VAL A 310 -9.55 -20.64 -1.43
N ASP A 311 -10.83 -20.77 -1.81
CA ASP A 311 -11.24 -20.84 -3.21
C ASP A 311 -10.75 -19.61 -3.99
N GLY A 312 -10.89 -18.42 -3.40
CA GLY A 312 -10.39 -17.18 -4.01
C GLY A 312 -8.87 -17.13 -4.17
N VAL A 313 -8.10 -17.68 -3.22
CA VAL A 313 -6.64 -17.86 -3.37
C VAL A 313 -6.32 -18.72 -4.60
N HIS A 314 -7.07 -19.80 -4.82
CA HIS A 314 -6.89 -20.65 -6.00
C HIS A 314 -7.27 -19.93 -7.29
N ASP A 315 -8.42 -19.26 -7.33
CA ASP A 315 -8.88 -18.50 -8.50
C ASP A 315 -7.87 -17.41 -8.92
N ILE A 316 -7.27 -16.71 -7.96
CA ILE A 316 -6.22 -15.72 -8.21
C ILE A 316 -5.01 -16.38 -8.89
N LEU A 317 -4.52 -17.50 -8.34
CA LEU A 317 -3.33 -18.18 -8.86
C LEU A 317 -3.55 -18.84 -10.22
N GLU A 318 -4.78 -19.24 -10.55
CA GLU A 318 -5.12 -19.74 -11.87
C GLU A 318 -5.10 -18.63 -12.93
N ARG A 319 -5.52 -17.42 -12.56
CA ARG A 319 -5.57 -16.26 -13.46
C ARG A 319 -4.25 -15.51 -13.56
N GLN A 320 -3.52 -15.44 -12.45
CA GLN A 320 -2.22 -14.78 -12.31
C GLN A 320 -1.19 -15.78 -11.77
N PRO A 321 -0.72 -16.73 -12.60
CA PRO A 321 0.19 -17.80 -12.17
C PRO A 321 1.65 -17.34 -12.00
N ASP A 322 1.90 -16.04 -11.93
CA ASP A 322 3.24 -15.51 -11.81
C ASP A 322 3.81 -15.66 -10.39
N GLN A 323 5.14 -15.66 -10.31
CA GLN A 323 5.82 -15.93 -9.05
C GLN A 323 5.71 -14.81 -8.02
N ALA A 324 5.47 -13.55 -8.42
CA ALA A 324 5.24 -12.49 -7.43
C ALA A 324 3.89 -12.69 -6.75
N THR A 325 2.84 -13.03 -7.50
CA THR A 325 1.52 -13.35 -6.94
C THR A 325 1.58 -14.58 -6.03
N ALA A 326 2.27 -15.64 -6.43
CA ALA A 326 2.49 -16.82 -5.58
C ALA A 326 3.21 -16.49 -4.27
N ASN A 327 4.27 -15.67 -4.32
CA ASN A 327 4.98 -15.23 -3.12
C ASN A 327 4.09 -14.34 -2.22
N LEU A 328 3.31 -13.42 -2.82
CA LEU A 328 2.43 -12.51 -2.09
C LEU A 328 1.37 -13.28 -1.30
N LEU A 329 0.65 -14.20 -1.96
CA LEU A 329 -0.38 -15.01 -1.30
C LEU A 329 0.24 -15.95 -0.26
N ALA A 330 1.36 -16.62 -0.59
CA ALA A 330 2.04 -17.51 0.36
C ALA A 330 2.47 -16.79 1.63
N ALA A 331 3.10 -15.62 1.49
CA ALA A 331 3.54 -14.81 2.62
C ALA A 331 2.36 -14.34 3.47
N GLN A 332 1.28 -13.88 2.84
CA GLN A 332 0.09 -13.40 3.56
C GLN A 332 -0.59 -14.52 4.34
N ILE A 333 -0.85 -15.65 3.70
CA ILE A 333 -1.53 -16.79 4.33
C ILE A 333 -0.67 -17.32 5.48
N TYR A 334 0.66 -17.35 5.28
CA TYR A 334 1.59 -17.73 6.34
C TYR A 334 1.50 -16.78 7.54
N CYS A 335 1.56 -15.46 7.32
CA CYS A 335 1.39 -14.46 8.38
C CYS A 335 0.05 -14.62 9.10
N ALA A 336 -1.05 -14.79 8.36
CA ALA A 336 -2.39 -14.97 8.92
C ALA A 336 -2.46 -16.25 9.76
N TRP A 337 -1.88 -17.34 9.26
CA TRP A 337 -1.80 -18.61 9.98
C TRP A 337 -1.00 -18.49 11.28
N GLN A 338 0.18 -17.85 11.25
CA GLN A 338 0.99 -17.68 12.46
C GLN A 338 0.31 -16.77 13.50
N ALA A 339 -0.28 -15.66 13.05
CA ALA A 339 -1.03 -14.75 13.93
C ALA A 339 -2.22 -15.45 14.59
N ALA A 340 -3.00 -16.19 13.81
CA ALA A 340 -4.10 -17.02 14.30
C ALA A 340 -3.61 -18.07 15.31
N ARG A 341 -2.49 -18.76 15.00
CA ARG A 341 -1.95 -19.82 15.84
C ARG A 341 -1.52 -19.28 17.20
N GLN A 342 -0.94 -18.09 17.23
CA GLN A 342 -0.56 -17.41 18.46
C GLN A 342 -1.79 -17.01 19.28
N ARG A 343 -2.80 -16.43 18.63
CA ARG A 343 -4.05 -16.00 19.28
C ARG A 343 -4.82 -17.16 19.92
N TYR A 344 -4.96 -18.27 19.20
CA TYR A 344 -5.80 -19.38 19.63
C TYR A 344 -5.07 -20.47 20.43
N ARG A 345 -3.76 -20.30 20.68
CA ARG A 345 -2.89 -21.29 21.34
C ARG A 345 -3.51 -21.94 22.58
N ASP A 346 -4.11 -21.14 23.45
CA ASP A 346 -4.59 -21.58 24.76
C ASP A 346 -6.09 -21.94 24.78
N SER A 347 -6.86 -21.43 23.80
CA SER A 347 -8.32 -21.58 23.76
C SER A 347 -8.79 -22.80 22.96
N GLY A 348 -7.99 -23.28 22.01
CA GLY A 348 -8.39 -24.31 21.05
C GLY A 348 -9.47 -23.87 20.05
N ASN A 349 -9.95 -22.62 20.15
CA ASN A 349 -10.88 -22.01 19.20
C ASN A 349 -10.20 -21.82 17.84
N GLY A 350 -10.97 -21.66 16.76
CA GLY A 350 -10.40 -21.37 15.44
C GLY A 350 -9.59 -22.52 14.81
N SER A 351 -9.65 -23.74 15.35
CA SER A 351 -8.85 -24.88 14.89
C SER A 351 -9.12 -25.26 13.42
N ALA A 352 -10.36 -25.08 12.96
CA ALA A 352 -10.74 -25.30 11.57
C ALA A 352 -10.14 -24.22 10.64
N GLN A 353 -10.23 -22.94 11.03
CA GLN A 353 -9.62 -21.84 10.28
C GLN A 353 -8.10 -21.98 10.21
N LEU A 354 -7.46 -22.37 11.32
CA LEU A 354 -6.03 -22.67 11.37
C LEU A 354 -5.63 -23.80 10.42
N ALA A 355 -6.40 -24.89 10.41
CA ALA A 355 -6.16 -26.01 9.50
C ALA A 355 -6.33 -25.59 8.04
N SER A 356 -7.33 -24.77 7.75
CA SER A 356 -7.63 -24.29 6.39
C SER A 356 -6.56 -23.33 5.87
N LEU A 357 -6.12 -22.34 6.67
CA LEU A 357 -5.02 -21.46 6.32
C LEU A 357 -3.71 -22.23 6.11
N ARG A 358 -3.41 -23.19 6.98
CA ARG A 358 -2.25 -24.07 6.83
C ARG A 358 -2.32 -24.87 5.53
N ALA A 359 -3.45 -25.52 5.25
CA ALA A 359 -3.63 -26.32 4.05
C ALA A 359 -3.56 -25.48 2.77
N ALA A 360 -4.11 -24.26 2.80
CA ALA A 360 -4.00 -23.30 1.71
C ALA A 360 -2.54 -22.90 1.48
N PHE A 361 -1.82 -22.52 2.54
CA PHE A 361 -0.38 -22.21 2.48
C PHE A 361 0.41 -23.37 1.88
N GLU A 362 0.25 -24.59 2.42
CA GLU A 362 0.91 -25.78 1.91
C GLU A 362 0.58 -26.01 0.43
N THR A 363 -0.66 -25.78 0.02
CA THR A 363 -1.08 -25.92 -1.39
C THR A 363 -0.39 -24.90 -2.30
N VAL A 364 -0.29 -23.63 -1.88
CA VAL A 364 0.42 -22.59 -2.65
C VAL A 364 1.90 -22.95 -2.78
N ILE A 365 2.54 -23.40 -1.69
CA ILE A 365 3.95 -23.81 -1.71
C ILE A 365 4.17 -24.97 -2.70
N HIS A 366 3.34 -26.01 -2.65
CA HIS A 366 3.51 -27.17 -3.52
C HIS A 366 3.19 -26.87 -4.99
N LYS A 367 2.05 -26.22 -5.24
CA LYS A 367 1.50 -26.09 -6.60
C LYS A 367 2.03 -24.87 -7.36
N SER A 368 2.30 -23.76 -6.67
CA SER A 368 2.51 -22.47 -7.33
C SER A 368 3.88 -21.86 -7.08
N LEU A 369 4.48 -22.05 -5.90
CA LEU A 369 5.78 -21.45 -5.58
C LEU A 369 6.93 -22.22 -6.25
N ARG A 370 7.78 -21.50 -6.98
CA ARG A 370 8.96 -22.02 -7.70
C ARG A 370 10.23 -21.22 -7.45
N GLU A 371 10.09 -19.98 -7.02
CA GLU A 371 11.17 -19.12 -6.56
C GLU A 371 10.71 -18.25 -5.39
N VAL A 372 11.65 -17.79 -4.57
CA VAL A 372 11.40 -16.85 -3.46
C VAL A 372 11.69 -15.43 -3.91
N HIS A 373 10.80 -14.49 -3.59
CA HIS A 373 10.97 -13.05 -3.81
C HIS A 373 11.17 -12.34 -2.47
N PRO A 374 12.42 -12.13 -2.00
CA PRO A 374 12.68 -11.75 -0.61
C PRO A 374 12.00 -10.45 -0.16
N LEU A 375 11.81 -9.49 -1.05
CA LEU A 375 11.17 -8.21 -0.70
C LEU A 375 9.69 -8.34 -0.37
N ILE A 376 8.98 -9.25 -1.05
CA ILE A 376 7.56 -9.52 -0.76
C ILE A 376 7.42 -10.09 0.65
N TRP A 377 8.27 -11.07 0.98
CA TRP A 377 8.30 -11.68 2.30
C TRP A 377 8.77 -10.72 3.39
N GLY A 378 9.73 -9.85 3.09
CA GLY A 378 10.19 -8.82 4.04
C GLY A 378 9.09 -7.80 4.37
N HIS A 379 8.30 -7.40 3.38
CA HIS A 379 7.15 -6.53 3.61
C HIS A 379 6.04 -7.21 4.42
N ALA A 380 5.73 -8.47 4.11
CA ALA A 380 4.75 -9.23 4.88
C ALA A 380 5.17 -9.42 6.35
N GLU A 381 6.46 -9.61 6.64
CA GLU A 381 6.98 -9.75 8.01
C GLU A 381 6.87 -8.45 8.82
N MET A 382 7.16 -7.30 8.23
CA MET A 382 7.11 -6.02 8.94
C MET A 382 5.68 -5.55 9.28
N GLY A 383 4.67 -6.18 8.70
CA GLY A 383 3.32 -5.64 8.61
C GLY A 383 3.23 -4.60 7.50
N PHE A 384 2.06 -4.48 6.85
CA PHE A 384 1.79 -3.48 5.81
C PHE A 384 1.65 -2.06 6.40
N ASP A 385 2.51 -1.70 7.34
CA ASP A 385 2.51 -0.37 7.94
C ASP A 385 3.39 0.57 7.11
N ASN A 386 2.79 1.66 6.64
CA ASN A 386 3.42 2.70 5.81
C ASN A 386 4.53 3.49 6.55
N GLY A 387 4.78 3.16 7.83
CA GLY A 387 5.73 3.85 8.71
C GLY A 387 7.21 3.48 8.52
N VAL A 388 7.55 2.42 7.77
CA VAL A 388 8.95 1.94 7.69
C VAL A 388 9.75 2.70 6.63
N ARG A 389 10.00 4.00 6.88
CA ARG A 389 10.86 4.84 6.03
C ARG A 389 12.36 4.72 6.36
N SER A 390 12.75 3.78 7.23
CA SER A 390 14.11 3.70 7.82
C SER A 390 14.88 2.40 7.58
N VAL A 391 14.30 1.37 6.94
CA VAL A 391 15.01 0.11 6.66
C VAL A 391 15.58 0.12 5.24
N SER A 392 16.88 -0.14 5.10
CA SER A 392 17.48 -0.28 3.77
C SER A 392 16.90 -1.49 3.03
N LEU A 393 16.69 -1.36 1.72
CA LEU A 393 16.17 -2.44 0.87
C LEU A 393 16.96 -3.74 1.00
N GLU A 394 18.28 -3.63 1.18
CA GLU A 394 19.15 -4.79 1.39
C GLU A 394 18.84 -5.51 2.70
N ARG A 395 18.63 -4.78 3.81
CA ARG A 395 18.25 -5.37 5.10
C ARG A 395 16.85 -5.99 5.04
N LEU A 396 15.92 -5.31 4.37
CA LEU A 396 14.57 -5.84 4.14
C LEU A 396 14.61 -7.15 3.35
N ALA A 397 15.37 -7.20 2.24
CA ALA A 397 15.55 -8.40 1.44
C ALA A 397 16.24 -9.53 2.23
N GLN A 398 17.24 -9.21 3.05
CA GLN A 398 17.91 -10.23 3.88
C GLN A 398 16.94 -10.85 4.91
N LYS A 399 16.18 -10.01 5.63
CA LYS A 399 15.15 -10.46 6.57
C LYS A 399 14.07 -11.28 5.87
N GLY A 400 13.53 -10.75 4.79
CA GLY A 400 12.51 -11.43 4.01
C GLY A 400 12.97 -12.76 3.41
N ARG A 401 14.25 -12.89 3.04
CA ARG A 401 14.82 -14.18 2.62
C ARG A 401 14.80 -15.19 3.78
N ALA A 402 15.28 -14.80 4.96
CA ALA A 402 15.28 -15.69 6.13
C ALA A 402 13.84 -16.10 6.49
N PHE A 403 12.93 -15.13 6.55
CA PHE A 403 11.51 -15.36 6.81
C PHE A 403 10.87 -16.33 5.81
N ALA A 404 11.11 -16.11 4.51
CA ALA A 404 10.62 -16.99 3.45
C ALA A 404 11.17 -18.41 3.57
N MET A 405 12.48 -18.57 3.77
CA MET A 405 13.10 -19.90 3.86
C MET A 405 12.56 -20.70 5.05
N ASN A 406 12.39 -20.04 6.20
CA ASN A 406 11.75 -20.65 7.37
C ASN A 406 10.33 -21.10 7.06
N ALA A 407 9.51 -20.24 6.45
CA ALA A 407 8.13 -20.56 6.10
C ALA A 407 8.03 -21.70 5.07
N VAL A 408 8.82 -21.65 4.00
CA VAL A 408 8.83 -22.61 2.89
C VAL A 408 9.33 -23.99 3.35
N ALA A 409 10.17 -24.08 4.38
CA ALA A 409 10.62 -25.35 4.94
C ALA A 409 9.52 -26.08 5.73
N GLN A 410 8.56 -25.37 6.33
CA GLN A 410 7.57 -25.95 7.24
C GLN A 410 6.77 -27.13 6.66
N PRO A 411 6.26 -27.07 5.42
CA PRO A 411 5.54 -28.20 4.81
C PRO A 411 6.38 -29.48 4.68
N PHE A 412 7.72 -29.35 4.65
CA PHE A 412 8.65 -30.46 4.39
C PHE A 412 9.41 -30.93 5.63
N MET A 413 9.20 -30.34 6.81
CA MET A 413 10.03 -30.60 8.00
C MET A 413 10.19 -32.08 8.33
N LYS A 414 9.11 -32.86 8.25
CA LYS A 414 9.16 -34.31 8.48
C LYS A 414 10.11 -35.03 7.51
N GLY A 415 10.13 -34.63 6.25
CA GLY A 415 11.03 -35.16 5.24
C GLY A 415 12.47 -34.71 5.47
N LEU A 416 12.66 -33.44 5.80
CA LEU A 416 13.97 -32.86 6.12
C LEU A 416 14.62 -33.60 7.31
N GLU A 417 13.87 -33.82 8.40
CA GLU A 417 14.29 -34.59 9.58
C GLU A 417 14.69 -36.03 9.24
N GLN A 418 14.07 -36.62 8.22
CA GLN A 418 14.36 -37.97 7.73
C GLN A 418 15.56 -38.05 6.78
N GLY A 419 16.24 -36.93 6.54
CA GLY A 419 17.34 -36.94 5.60
C GLY A 419 16.91 -36.64 4.16
N LEU A 420 15.78 -35.98 3.86
CA LEU A 420 15.46 -35.53 2.48
C LEU A 420 15.95 -34.12 2.17
N THR A 421 16.37 -33.91 0.91
CA THR A 421 16.68 -32.59 0.35
C THR A 421 15.60 -32.24 -0.66
N ILE A 422 15.01 -31.05 -0.52
CA ILE A 422 13.85 -30.59 -1.31
C ILE A 422 14.33 -29.60 -2.36
N HIS A 423 14.08 -29.89 -3.64
CA HIS A 423 14.46 -29.03 -4.75
C HIS A 423 13.24 -28.45 -5.43
N PHE A 424 13.19 -27.13 -5.54
CA PHE A 424 12.20 -26.41 -6.34
C PHE A 424 12.80 -26.11 -7.71
N GLY A 425 12.09 -26.48 -8.76
CA GLY A 425 12.44 -26.15 -10.14
C GLY A 425 11.19 -25.79 -10.94
N PRO A 426 11.33 -25.24 -12.16
CA PRO A 426 10.19 -24.77 -12.96
C PRO A 426 9.07 -25.80 -13.11
N ASP A 427 9.42 -27.08 -13.21
CA ASP A 427 8.48 -28.19 -13.41
C ASP A 427 7.82 -28.73 -12.13
N GLY A 428 8.20 -28.22 -10.95
CA GLY A 428 7.66 -28.66 -9.66
C GLY A 428 8.71 -28.88 -8.58
N ILE A 429 8.34 -29.68 -7.58
CA ILE A 429 9.19 -30.00 -6.43
C ILE A 429 9.69 -31.44 -6.55
N THR A 430 10.98 -31.65 -6.32
CA THR A 430 11.59 -32.98 -6.24
C THR A 430 12.22 -33.22 -4.87
N GLU A 431 11.99 -34.41 -4.33
CA GLU A 431 12.56 -34.84 -3.05
C GLU A 431 13.68 -35.85 -3.32
N ILE A 432 14.88 -35.55 -2.83
CA ILE A 432 16.07 -36.36 -3.05
C ILE A 432 16.54 -36.92 -1.71
N GLN A 433 16.65 -38.24 -1.64
CA GLN A 433 17.32 -38.92 -0.54
C GLN A 433 18.84 -39.00 -0.86
N PRO A 434 19.72 -38.61 0.08
CA PRO A 434 21.17 -38.58 -0.13
C PRO A 434 21.78 -39.97 -0.35
#